data_AF-A0A969G7F6-F1
#
_entry.id   AF-A0A969G7F6-F1
#
_cell.length_a   1.000
_cell.length_b   1.000
_cell.length_c   1.000
_cell.angle_alpha   90.00
_cell.angle_beta   90.00
_cell.angle_gamma   90.00
#
_symmetry.space_group_name_H-M   'P 1'
#
loop_
_entity.id
_entity.type
_entity.pdbx_description
1 polymer ?
#
loop_
_entity_poly.entity_id
_entity_poly.type
_entity_poly.pdbx_seq_one_letter_code
_entity_poly.pdbx_strand_id
1 'polypeptide(L)'
;MQRRSHDGVWNIITHLAPEYQRREVLDWYHLVENLYKIEAEKSWLEEVKTLLWSGCVKAVLEKLKQVSSYASQCFQAYVRKHQHRIVPYDIYQAEGRDIGSGAVESTVKQIAARLKLLGAQWLKKNVGTMLRLRCAYLNGAFSLSTFA
;
A
#
# COMPACT_ATOMS: atom_id res chain seq x y z
N MET A 1 -11.67 -6.02 -7.04
CA MET A 1 -11.47 -4.59 -6.70
C MET A 1 -10.02 -4.25 -6.98
N GLN A 2 -9.72 -3.71 -8.15
CA GLN A 2 -8.35 -3.49 -8.64
C GLN A 2 -7.86 -2.13 -8.10
N ARG A 3 -7.11 -2.13 -7.01
CA ARG A 3 -6.53 -0.89 -6.44
C ARG A 3 -5.27 -0.55 -7.21
N ARG A 4 -5.38 0.39 -8.14
CA ARG A 4 -4.22 0.95 -8.85
C ARG A 4 -3.38 1.74 -7.84
N SER A 5 -2.07 1.50 -7.87
CA SER A 5 -1.07 2.39 -7.28
C SER A 5 -1.17 3.74 -7.99
N HIS A 6 -2.06 4.62 -7.52
CA HIS A 6 -2.21 5.97 -8.06
C HIS A 6 -1.08 6.84 -7.54
N ASP A 7 -0.50 7.67 -8.40
CA ASP A 7 0.50 8.68 -8.02
C ASP A 7 -0.04 9.70 -6.99
N GLY A 8 -1.36 9.69 -6.74
CA GLY A 8 -2.08 10.66 -5.92
C GLY A 8 -1.55 10.81 -4.49
N VAL A 9 -1.25 9.73 -3.76
CA VAL A 9 -0.75 9.86 -2.38
C VAL A 9 0.63 10.51 -2.34
N TRP A 10 1.49 10.17 -3.30
CA TRP A 10 2.84 10.72 -3.41
C TRP A 10 2.77 12.21 -3.75
N ASN A 11 1.93 12.58 -4.72
CA ASN A 11 1.73 13.98 -5.08
C ASN A 11 1.23 14.80 -3.89
N ILE A 12 0.30 14.27 -3.09
CA ILE A 12 -0.19 14.97 -1.88
C ILE A 12 0.95 15.14 -0.87
N ILE A 13 1.70 14.07 -0.59
CA ILE A 13 2.77 14.08 0.41
C ILE A 13 3.90 15.05 0.03
N THR A 14 4.23 15.20 -1.25
CA THR A 14 5.22 16.17 -1.72
C THR A 14 4.88 17.62 -1.30
N HIS A 15 3.59 17.95 -1.15
CA HIS A 15 3.15 19.27 -0.68
C HIS A 15 3.13 19.40 0.85
N LEU A 16 3.14 18.28 1.59
CA LEU A 16 3.03 18.25 3.05
C LEU A 16 4.38 18.21 3.76
N ALA A 17 5.37 17.53 3.17
CA ALA A 17 6.69 17.41 3.76
C ALA A 17 7.79 17.33 2.69
N PRO A 18 8.92 18.03 2.86
CA PRO A 18 10.04 17.94 1.94
C PRO A 18 10.71 16.56 1.99
N GLU A 19 11.47 16.20 0.95
CA GLU A 19 12.02 14.85 0.78
C GLU A 19 12.88 14.38 1.95
N TYR A 20 13.66 15.28 2.54
CA TYR A 20 14.54 14.97 3.66
C TYR A 20 13.79 14.67 4.97
N GLN A 21 12.50 14.97 5.07
CA GLN A 21 11.66 14.68 6.25
C GLN A 21 10.79 13.44 6.08
N ARG A 22 10.87 12.74 4.95
CA ARG A 22 10.00 11.59 4.68
C ARG A 22 10.78 10.40 4.13
N ARG A 23 10.24 9.21 4.39
CA ARG A 23 10.68 7.97 3.75
C ARG A 23 9.52 7.39 2.97
N GLU A 24 9.68 7.30 1.66
CA GLU A 24 8.69 6.68 0.79
C GLU A 24 9.02 5.18 0.65
N VAL A 25 8.10 4.33 1.08
CA VAL A 25 8.20 2.87 0.96
C VAL A 25 7.05 2.38 0.10
N LEU A 26 7.36 1.62 -0.94
CA LEU A 26 6.33 0.99 -1.76
C LEU A 26 5.69 -0.16 -0.98
N ASP A 27 4.36 -0.20 -0.98
CA ASP A 27 3.60 -1.24 -0.31
C ASP A 27 3.97 -2.65 -0.82
N TRP A 28 4.48 -3.48 0.08
CA TRP A 28 4.94 -4.83 -0.22
C TRP A 28 3.84 -5.73 -0.80
N TYR A 29 2.62 -5.66 -0.26
CA TYR A 29 1.51 -6.49 -0.73
C TYR A 29 1.17 -6.15 -2.19
N HIS A 30 1.07 -4.85 -2.53
CA HIS A 30 0.76 -4.43 -3.89
C HIS A 30 1.90 -4.74 -4.86
N LEU A 31 3.16 -4.63 -4.42
CA LEU A 31 4.31 -5.02 -5.23
C LEU A 31 4.25 -6.52 -5.58
N VAL A 32 3.99 -7.37 -4.59
CA VAL A 32 3.89 -8.83 -4.76
C VAL A 32 2.64 -9.22 -5.56
N GLU A 33 1.50 -8.56 -5.35
CA GLU A 33 0.29 -8.80 -6.16
C GLU A 33 0.55 -8.52 -7.65
N ASN A 34 1.36 -7.50 -7.98
CA ASN A 34 1.74 -7.24 -9.37
C ASN A 34 2.72 -8.28 -9.92
N LEU A 35 3.62 -8.82 -9.09
CA LEU A 35 4.51 -9.93 -9.49
C LEU A 35 3.70 -11.16 -9.90
N TYR A 36 2.72 -11.58 -9.07
CA TYR A 36 1.92 -12.78 -9.35
C TYR A 36 0.92 -12.64 -10.51
N LYS A 37 0.86 -11.48 -11.17
CA LYS A 37 0.15 -11.34 -12.47
C LYS A 37 0.96 -11.90 -13.64
N ILE A 38 2.26 -12.16 -13.43
CA ILE A 38 3.10 -12.82 -14.43
C ILE A 38 2.82 -14.32 -14.36
N GLU A 39 2.38 -14.88 -15.47
CA GLU A 39 2.28 -16.33 -15.64
C GLU A 39 3.68 -16.90 -15.85
N ALA A 40 4.25 -17.49 -14.80
CA ALA A 40 5.56 -18.11 -14.79
C ALA A 40 5.59 -19.28 -13.79
N GLU A 41 6.66 -20.05 -13.82
CA GLU A 41 6.86 -21.17 -12.91
C GLU A 41 7.00 -20.67 -11.46
N LYS A 42 6.42 -21.42 -10.52
CA LYS A 42 6.26 -20.95 -9.13
C LYS A 42 7.60 -20.72 -8.45
N SER A 43 8.59 -21.59 -8.67
CA SER A 43 9.91 -21.42 -8.06
C SER A 43 10.58 -20.15 -8.57
N TRP A 44 10.46 -19.84 -9.86
CA TRP A 44 10.93 -18.58 -10.43
C TRP A 44 10.26 -17.35 -9.79
N LEU A 45 8.94 -17.40 -9.55
CA LEU A 45 8.22 -16.29 -8.89
C LEU A 45 8.71 -16.08 -7.45
N GLU A 46 8.96 -17.15 -6.69
CA GLU A 46 9.51 -17.05 -5.33
C GLU A 46 10.95 -16.52 -5.32
N GLU A 47 11.77 -16.85 -6.32
CA GLU A 47 13.11 -16.27 -6.46
C GLU A 47 13.04 -14.76 -6.70
N VAL A 48 12.20 -14.30 -7.63
CA VAL A 48 12.02 -12.87 -7.90
C VAL A 48 11.49 -12.14 -6.66
N LYS A 49 10.54 -12.76 -5.95
CA LYS A 49 10.01 -12.24 -4.69
C LYS A 49 11.09 -12.14 -3.61
N THR A 50 11.98 -13.13 -3.49
CA THR A 50 13.10 -13.09 -2.54
C THR A 50 14.06 -11.96 -2.88
N LEU A 51 14.37 -11.75 -4.16
CA LEU A 51 15.20 -10.62 -4.58
C LEU A 51 14.54 -9.26 -4.29
N LEU A 52 13.22 -9.14 -4.50
CA LEU A 52 12.47 -7.95 -4.13
C LEU A 52 12.48 -7.73 -2.62
N TRP A 53 12.35 -8.79 -1.83
CA TRP A 53 12.35 -8.75 -0.36
C TRP A 53 13.65 -8.14 0.19
N SER A 54 14.80 -8.50 -0.38
CA SER A 54 16.10 -7.91 -0.03
C SER A 54 16.45 -6.63 -0.83
N GLY A 55 15.47 -6.02 -1.52
CA GLY A 55 15.67 -4.75 -2.24
C GLY A 55 16.57 -4.82 -3.48
N CYS A 56 16.86 -6.01 -4.02
CA CYS A 56 17.78 -6.24 -5.13
C CYS A 56 17.14 -5.95 -6.50
N VAL A 57 16.70 -4.70 -6.71
CA VAL A 57 15.94 -4.25 -7.89
C VAL A 57 16.65 -4.54 -9.21
N LYS A 58 17.98 -4.35 -9.29
CA LYS A 58 18.74 -4.61 -10.51
C LYS A 58 18.64 -6.08 -10.94
N ALA A 59 18.83 -7.01 -10.01
CA ALA A 59 18.74 -8.45 -10.27
C ALA A 59 17.32 -8.86 -10.69
N VAL A 60 16.29 -8.25 -10.08
CA VAL A 60 14.89 -8.44 -10.47
C VAL A 60 14.68 -8.03 -11.92
N LEU A 61 15.11 -6.82 -12.31
CA LEU A 61 14.95 -6.35 -13.68
C LEU A 61 15.67 -7.24 -14.71
N GLU A 62 16.84 -7.79 -14.38
CA GLU A 62 17.52 -8.76 -15.26
C GLU A 62 16.74 -10.07 -15.42
N LYS A 63 16.19 -10.62 -14.33
CA LYS A 63 15.33 -11.82 -14.42
C LYS A 63 14.08 -11.56 -15.25
N LEU A 64 13.44 -10.40 -15.07
CA LEU A 64 12.21 -10.06 -15.80
C LEU A 64 12.43 -9.92 -17.31
N LYS A 65 13.63 -9.53 -17.76
CA LYS A 65 13.96 -9.46 -19.20
C LYS A 65 13.89 -10.83 -19.90
N GLN A 66 14.06 -11.92 -19.16
CA GLN A 66 14.03 -13.28 -19.70
C GLN A 66 12.60 -13.75 -20.01
N VAL A 67 11.58 -13.04 -19.52
CA VAL A 67 10.17 -13.38 -19.71
C VAL A 67 9.52 -12.35 -20.63
N SER A 68 9.15 -12.76 -21.84
CA SER A 68 8.59 -11.91 -22.90
C SER A 68 7.05 -11.82 -22.87
N SER A 69 6.45 -11.70 -21.69
CA SER A 69 4.99 -11.53 -21.54
C SER A 69 4.60 -10.07 -21.33
N TYR A 70 3.39 -9.69 -21.74
CA TYR A 70 2.85 -8.35 -21.49
C TYR A 70 2.81 -8.03 -19.98
N ALA A 71 2.42 -9.01 -19.15
CA ALA A 71 2.44 -8.88 -17.70
C ALA A 71 3.85 -8.60 -17.16
N SER A 72 4.88 -9.29 -17.67
CA SER A 72 6.29 -9.01 -17.32
C SER A 72 6.69 -7.60 -17.70
N GLN A 73 6.35 -7.13 -18.90
CA GLN A 73 6.65 -5.77 -19.34
C GLN A 73 5.97 -4.70 -18.46
N CYS A 74 4.70 -4.90 -18.12
CA CYS A 74 3.98 -4.03 -17.18
C CYS A 74 4.64 -4.02 -15.81
N PHE A 75 5.04 -5.18 -15.30
CA PHE A 75 5.70 -5.27 -14.00
C PHE A 75 7.09 -4.64 -14.01
N GLN A 76 7.87 -4.80 -15.09
CA GLN A 76 9.14 -4.10 -15.26
C GLN A 76 8.97 -2.58 -15.24
N ALA A 77 7.96 -2.06 -15.96
CA ALA A 77 7.65 -0.63 -15.95
C ALA A 77 7.26 -0.15 -14.54
N TYR A 78 6.46 -0.95 -13.82
CA TYR A 78 6.06 -0.68 -12.44
C TYR A 78 7.26 -0.65 -11.48
N VAL A 79 8.15 -1.65 -11.55
CA VAL A 79 9.39 -1.71 -10.75
C VAL A 79 10.30 -0.53 -11.07
N ARG A 80 10.52 -0.20 -12.35
CA ARG A 80 11.35 0.96 -12.75
C ARG A 80 10.78 2.27 -12.22
N LYS A 81 9.46 2.46 -12.30
CA LYS A 81 8.77 3.65 -11.78
C LYS A 81 8.98 3.82 -10.27
N HIS A 82 8.94 2.72 -9.53
CA HIS A 82 8.98 2.74 -8.06
C HIS A 82 10.32 2.28 -7.44
N GLN A 83 11.38 2.14 -8.23
CA GLN A 83 12.66 1.57 -7.78
C GLN A 83 13.26 2.26 -6.55
N HIS A 84 13.08 3.58 -6.43
CA HIS A 84 13.59 4.37 -5.29
C HIS A 84 12.80 4.16 -3.99
N ARG A 85 11.63 3.52 -4.08
CA ARG A 85 10.74 3.19 -2.95
C ARG A 85 10.79 1.71 -2.56
N ILE A 86 11.45 0.89 -3.37
CA ILE A 86 11.72 -0.51 -3.07
C ILE A 86 12.96 -0.54 -2.18
N VAL A 87 12.76 -0.92 -0.92
CA VAL A 87 13.78 -0.95 0.13
C VAL A 87 14.13 -2.40 0.46
N PRO A 88 15.20 -2.66 1.23
CA PRO A 88 15.41 -3.96 1.87
C PRO A 88 14.30 -4.21 2.91
N TYR A 89 13.24 -4.90 2.49
CA TYR A 89 12.05 -5.14 3.30
C TYR A 89 12.33 -6.08 4.47
N ASP A 90 13.26 -7.02 4.31
CA ASP A 90 13.83 -7.84 5.37
C ASP A 90 14.33 -6.99 6.55
N ILE A 91 15.18 -6.01 6.27
CA ILE A 91 15.74 -5.10 7.28
C ILE A 91 14.63 -4.23 7.87
N TYR A 92 13.77 -3.65 7.04
CA TYR A 92 12.69 -2.78 7.51
C TYR A 92 11.73 -3.51 8.44
N GLN A 93 11.37 -4.76 8.12
CA GLN A 93 10.52 -5.58 8.96
C GLN A 93 11.21 -5.93 10.27
N ALA A 94 12.50 -6.29 10.24
CA ALA A 94 13.27 -6.57 11.45
C ALA A 94 13.39 -5.34 12.39
N GLU A 95 13.44 -4.14 11.81
CA GLU A 95 13.42 -2.86 12.54
C GLU A 95 12.01 -2.43 13.00
N GLY A 96 10.96 -3.21 12.71
CA GLY A 96 9.58 -2.88 13.07
C GLY A 96 8.99 -1.71 12.27
N ARG A 97 9.53 -1.41 11.08
CA ARG A 97 8.99 -0.37 10.20
C ARG A 97 7.81 -0.90 9.39
N ASP A 98 6.85 -0.02 9.14
CA ASP A 98 5.72 -0.33 8.28
C ASP A 98 6.18 -0.51 6.82
N ILE A 99 5.96 -1.70 6.27
CA ILE A 99 6.28 -2.07 4.88
C ILE A 99 5.04 -2.21 3.99
N GLY A 100 3.85 -2.03 4.57
CA GLY A 100 2.59 -2.22 3.88
C GLY A 100 1.44 -1.51 4.57
N SER A 101 0.42 -1.20 3.79
CA SER A 101 -0.76 -0.44 4.22
C SER A 101 -1.81 -1.30 4.95
N GLY A 102 -1.56 -2.59 5.18
CA GLY A 102 -2.55 -3.54 5.70
C GLY A 102 -3.23 -3.10 7.00
N ALA A 103 -2.46 -2.54 7.96
CA ALA A 103 -3.02 -2.02 9.21
C ALA A 103 -3.96 -0.82 8.97
N VAL A 104 -3.56 0.11 8.09
CA VAL A 104 -4.36 1.26 7.68
C VAL A 104 -5.61 0.80 6.93
N GLU A 105 -5.48 -0.09 5.95
CA GLU A 105 -6.59 -0.63 5.18
C GLU A 105 -7.59 -1.39 6.06
N SER A 106 -7.10 -2.16 7.05
CA SER A 106 -7.92 -2.85 8.04
C SER A 106 -8.71 -1.86 8.89
N THR A 107 -8.06 -0.80 9.38
CA THR A 107 -8.71 0.25 10.16
C THR A 107 -9.80 0.96 9.35
N VAL A 108 -9.51 1.30 8.09
CA VAL A 108 -10.50 1.88 7.17
C VAL A 108 -11.66 0.92 6.94
N LYS A 109 -11.42 -0.38 6.81
CA LYS A 109 -12.48 -1.39 6.71
C LYS A 109 -13.35 -1.42 7.97
N GLN A 110 -12.79 -1.32 9.17
CA GLN A 110 -13.55 -1.28 10.41
C GLN A 110 -14.40 -0.01 10.58
N ILE A 111 -13.92 1.13 10.07
CA ILE A 111 -14.70 2.36 9.97
C ILE A 111 -15.85 2.17 8.97
N ALA A 112 -15.53 1.68 7.77
CA ALA A 112 -16.50 1.46 6.70
C ALA A 112 -17.58 0.44 7.08
N ALA A 113 -17.24 -0.60 7.84
CA ALA A 113 -18.17 -1.63 8.29
C ALA A 113 -19.36 -1.05 9.08
N ARG A 114 -19.19 0.09 9.77
CA ARG A 114 -20.31 0.77 10.45
C ARG A 114 -21.09 1.71 9.54
N LEU A 115 -20.38 2.43 8.67
CA LEU A 115 -20.97 3.48 7.82
C LEU A 115 -21.71 2.91 6.60
N LYS A 116 -21.27 1.75 6.12
CA LYS A 116 -21.80 1.07 4.92
C LYS A 116 -22.64 -0.16 5.27
N LEU A 117 -23.25 -0.18 6.46
CA LEU A 117 -24.20 -1.23 6.81
C LEU A 117 -25.38 -1.22 5.83
N LEU A 118 -25.93 -2.40 5.55
CA LEU A 118 -27.15 -2.53 4.76
C LEU A 118 -28.28 -1.72 5.43
N GLY A 119 -28.97 -0.90 4.65
CA GLY A 119 -30.02 -0.01 5.14
C GLY A 119 -29.54 1.32 5.74
N ALA A 120 -28.23 1.55 5.88
CA ALA A 120 -27.73 2.83 6.37
C ALA A 120 -27.98 3.95 5.33
N GLN A 121 -28.77 4.95 5.72
CA GLN A 121 -28.97 6.18 4.97
C GLN A 121 -28.50 7.37 5.80
N TRP A 122 -27.67 8.22 5.21
CA TRP A 122 -27.09 9.37 5.91
C TRP A 122 -27.42 10.65 5.16
N LEU A 123 -27.88 11.67 5.89
CA LEU A 123 -27.79 13.04 5.40
C LEU A 123 -26.31 13.41 5.28
N LYS A 124 -25.91 14.06 4.18
CA LYS A 124 -24.51 14.45 3.92
C LYS A 124 -23.86 15.15 5.12
N LYS A 125 -24.61 16.04 5.80
CA LYS A 125 -24.17 16.77 7.01
C LYS A 125 -23.83 15.86 8.21
N ASN A 126 -24.41 14.67 8.29
CA ASN A 126 -24.24 13.77 9.44
C ASN A 126 -23.09 12.76 9.24
N VAL A 127 -22.63 12.54 8.00
CA VAL A 127 -21.57 11.56 7.69
C VAL A 127 -20.27 11.90 8.42
N GLY A 128 -19.88 13.18 8.44
CA GLY A 128 -18.65 13.63 9.12
C GLY A 128 -18.69 13.39 10.63
N THR A 129 -19.84 13.62 11.27
CA THR A 129 -20.01 13.35 12.71
C THR A 129 -19.94 11.86 13.01
N MET A 130 -20.57 11.02 12.20
CA MET A 130 -20.50 9.56 12.39
C MET A 130 -19.11 8.99 12.13
N LEU A 131 -18.38 9.54 11.15
CA LEU A 131 -16.97 9.23 10.94
C LEU A 131 -16.15 9.54 12.18
N ARG A 132 -16.26 10.76 12.73
CA ARG A 132 -15.56 11.17 13.96
C ARG A 132 -15.88 10.27 15.14
N LEU A 133 -17.16 10.00 15.38
CA LEU A 133 -17.60 9.11 16.47
C LEU A 133 -17.01 7.70 16.30
N ARG A 134 -17.00 7.16 15.08
CA ARG A 134 -16.45 5.83 14.81
C ARG A 134 -14.93 5.79 14.99
N CYS A 135 -14.21 6.84 14.55
CA CYS A 135 -12.78 6.97 14.80
C CYS A 135 -12.47 7.06 16.30
N ALA A 136 -13.20 7.91 17.03
CA ALA A 136 -13.05 8.04 18.48
C ALA A 136 -13.29 6.70 19.20
N TYR A 137 -14.34 5.97 18.81
CA TYR A 137 -14.65 4.64 19.35
C TYR A 137 -13.51 3.64 19.10
N LEU A 138 -13.00 3.55 17.86
CA LEU A 138 -11.93 2.60 17.52
C LEU A 138 -10.59 2.97 18.17
N ASN A 139 -10.35 4.25 18.42
CA ASN A 139 -9.15 4.75 19.09
C ASN A 139 -9.27 4.76 20.62
N GLY A 140 -10.43 4.37 21.20
CA GLY A 140 -10.70 4.49 22.64
C GLY A 140 -10.70 5.92 23.17
N ALA A 141 -10.82 6.92 22.29
CA ALA A 141 -10.59 8.34 22.58
C ALA A 141 -11.89 9.16 22.47
N PHE A 142 -12.89 8.83 23.29
CA PHE A 142 -14.21 9.47 23.25
C PHE A 142 -14.18 10.98 23.56
N SER A 143 -13.20 11.45 24.33
CA SER A 143 -13.01 12.88 24.61
C SER A 143 -12.76 13.70 23.34
N LEU A 144 -12.11 13.12 22.32
CA LEU A 144 -11.84 13.78 21.02
C LEU A 144 -13.09 13.92 20.14
N SER A 145 -14.21 13.28 20.49
CA SER A 145 -15.45 13.37 19.71
C SER A 145 -16.31 14.60 20.02
N THR A 146 -15.92 15.38 21.04
CA THR A 146 -16.74 16.47 21.61
C THR A 146 -16.30 17.88 21.19
N PHE A 147 -15.12 18.04 20.59
CA PHE A 147 -14.65 19.34 20.12
C PHE A 147 -14.97 19.49 18.63
N ALA A 148 -15.85 20.46 18.33
CA ALA A 148 -16.31 20.84 16.99
C ALA A 148 -15.53 22.05 16.48
#